data_AF-A0A963Z7N0-F1
#
_entry.id   AF-A0A963Z7N0-F1
#
_cell.length_a   1.000
_cell.length_b   1.000
_cell.length_c   1.000
_cell.angle_alpha   90.00
_cell.angle_beta   90.00
_cell.angle_gamma   90.00
#
_symmetry.space_group_name_H-M   'P 1'
#
loop_
_entity.id
_entity.type
_entity.pdbx_description
1 polymer ?
#
loop_
_entity_poly.entity_id
_entity_poly.type
_entity_poly.pdbx_seq_one_letter_code
_entity_poly.pdbx_strand_id
1 'polypeptide(L)'
;MLVLAAAAAGQAKAEELDGDILALKVEFQDTGRELDDLLAEDEALSSDDPRVTEIRGREAVLVDRRREIREEMADLEARTPEGLSAKAAVVFADFRGAADHRFPVSYNPQAALVASLARDILGRVG
;
A
#
# COMPACT_ATOMS: atom_id res chain seq x y z
N MET A 1 3.48 -13.67 -37.72
CA MET A 1 2.51 -14.02 -36.65
C MET A 1 3.15 -14.52 -35.36
N LEU A 2 4.30 -15.22 -35.37
CA LEU A 2 4.96 -15.72 -34.15
C LEU A 2 5.37 -14.63 -33.13
N VAL A 3 5.82 -13.46 -33.61
CA VAL A 3 6.26 -12.34 -32.77
C VAL A 3 5.08 -11.69 -32.01
N LEU A 4 3.90 -11.60 -32.65
CA LEU A 4 2.70 -11.03 -32.02
C LEU A 4 2.14 -11.95 -30.92
N ALA A 5 2.20 -13.28 -31.13
CA ALA A 5 1.78 -14.25 -30.13
C ALA A 5 2.72 -14.25 -28.91
N ALA A 6 4.02 -14.14 -29.13
CA ALA A 6 5.01 -14.05 -28.04
C ALA A 6 4.87 -12.74 -27.25
N ALA A 7 4.60 -11.61 -27.91
CA ALA A 7 4.34 -10.34 -27.25
C ALA A 7 3.05 -10.38 -26.41
N ALA A 8 1.98 -10.98 -26.94
CA ALA A 8 0.71 -11.14 -26.20
C ALA A 8 0.86 -12.06 -24.97
N ALA A 9 1.63 -13.15 -25.08
CA ALA A 9 1.92 -14.04 -23.96
C ALA A 9 2.80 -13.35 -22.89
N GLY A 10 3.77 -12.54 -23.31
CA GLY A 10 4.59 -11.74 -22.40
C GLY A 10 3.78 -10.69 -21.63
N GLN A 11 2.84 -10.02 -22.32
CA GLN A 11 1.94 -9.05 -21.70
C GLN A 11 0.98 -9.69 -20.69
N ALA A 12 0.35 -10.82 -21.05
CA ALA A 12 -0.54 -11.54 -20.14
C ALA A 12 0.19 -12.01 -18.88
N LYS A 13 1.47 -12.43 -19.01
CA LYS A 13 2.27 -12.82 -17.85
C LYS A 13 2.67 -11.62 -16.99
N ALA A 14 2.92 -10.45 -17.59
CA ALA A 14 3.17 -9.22 -16.85
C ALA A 14 1.93 -8.78 -16.06
N GLU A 15 0.74 -8.88 -16.64
CA GLU A 15 -0.53 -8.57 -15.98
C GLU A 15 -0.85 -9.53 -14.83
N GLU A 16 -0.60 -10.83 -15.02
CA GLU A 16 -0.75 -11.84 -13.95
C GLU A 16 0.17 -11.52 -12.76
N LEU A 17 1.42 -11.15 -13.04
CA LEU A 17 2.42 -10.84 -12.01
C LEU A 17 2.14 -9.52 -11.27
N ASP A 18 1.50 -8.55 -11.93
CA ASP A 18 1.05 -7.31 -11.29
C ASP A 18 -0.28 -7.46 -10.53
N GLY A 19 -0.96 -8.60 -10.67
CA GLY A 19 -2.24 -8.88 -9.99
C GLY A 19 -2.14 -8.72 -8.47
N ASP A 20 -1.04 -9.18 -7.87
CA ASP A 20 -0.80 -9.06 -6.42
C ASP A 20 -0.61 -7.60 -5.99
N ILE A 21 0.09 -6.79 -6.81
CA ILE A 21 0.27 -5.35 -6.56
C ILE A 21 -1.10 -4.64 -6.58
N LEU A 22 -1.97 -5.01 -7.52
CA LEU A 22 -3.32 -4.44 -7.62
C LEU A 22 -4.20 -4.86 -6.43
N ALA A 23 -4.13 -6.12 -6.00
CA ALA A 23 -4.84 -6.61 -4.84
C ALA A 23 -4.41 -5.89 -3.55
N LEU A 24 -3.10 -5.78 -3.32
CA LEU A 24 -2.53 -5.08 -2.16
C LEU A 24 -2.89 -3.59 -2.13
N LYS A 25 -2.98 -2.92 -3.28
CA LYS A 25 -3.47 -1.54 -3.36
C LYS A 25 -4.92 -1.44 -2.88
N VAL A 26 -5.80 -2.37 -3.29
CA VAL A 26 -7.20 -2.38 -2.85
C VAL A 26 -7.27 -2.61 -1.34
N GLU A 27 -6.54 -3.60 -0.84
CA GLU A 27 -6.45 -3.88 0.59
C GLU A 27 -5.99 -2.65 1.37
N PHE A 28 -4.93 -1.96 0.92
CA PHE A 28 -4.45 -0.73 1.55
C PHE A 28 -5.52 0.37 1.64
N GLN A 29 -6.34 0.52 0.61
CA GLN A 29 -7.43 1.50 0.58
C GLN A 29 -8.56 1.10 1.54
N ASP A 30 -8.88 -0.19 1.62
CA ASP A 30 -9.90 -0.73 2.50
C ASP A 30 -9.48 -0.59 3.97
N THR A 31 -8.26 -0.98 4.32
CA THR A 31 -7.69 -0.80 5.66
C THR A 31 -7.61 0.68 6.04
N GLY A 32 -7.35 1.57 5.07
CA GLY A 32 -7.38 3.01 5.29
C GLY A 32 -8.76 3.54 5.65
N ARG A 33 -9.80 3.10 4.95
CA ARG A 33 -11.19 3.48 5.25
C ARG A 33 -11.64 2.96 6.61
N GLU A 34 -11.29 1.71 6.96
CA GLU A 34 -11.62 1.15 8.27
C GLU A 34 -10.93 1.93 9.41
N LEU A 35 -9.68 2.38 9.19
CA LEU A 35 -8.97 3.21 10.16
C LEU A 35 -9.65 4.57 10.34
N ASP A 36 -10.06 5.23 9.25
CA ASP A 36 -10.76 6.51 9.30
C ASP A 36 -12.11 6.38 10.05
N ASP A 37 -12.86 5.30 9.80
CA ASP A 37 -14.12 5.01 10.50
C ASP A 37 -13.91 4.77 12.00
N LEU A 38 -12.86 4.03 12.37
CA LEU A 38 -12.51 3.78 13.78
C LEU A 38 -12.07 5.05 14.51
N LEU A 39 -11.32 5.92 13.86
CA LEU A 39 -10.89 7.19 14.44
C LEU A 39 -12.10 8.13 14.65
N ALA A 40 -13.03 8.17 13.71
CA ALA A 40 -14.28 8.90 13.87
C ALA A 40 -15.15 8.34 15.02
N GLU A 41 -15.11 7.03 15.25
CA GLU A 41 -15.75 6.39 16.40
C GLU A 41 -15.06 6.79 17.72
N ASP A 42 -13.73 6.75 17.80
CA ASP A 42 -12.97 7.13 19.00
C ASP A 42 -13.24 8.59 19.39
N GLU A 43 -13.27 9.51 18.42
CA GLU A 43 -13.56 10.93 18.63
C GLU A 43 -14.96 11.19 19.20
N ALA A 44 -15.92 10.31 18.94
CA ALA A 44 -17.30 10.43 19.44
C ALA A 44 -17.48 9.87 20.87
N LEU A 45 -16.49 9.15 21.40
CA LEU A 45 -16.56 8.49 22.70
C LEU A 45 -15.89 9.34 23.79
N SER A 46 -16.38 9.18 25.02
CA SER A 46 -15.68 9.71 26.19
C SER A 46 -14.42 8.87 26.44
N SER A 47 -13.36 9.48 26.97
CA SER A 47 -12.11 8.78 27.30
C SER A 47 -12.27 7.57 28.22
N ASP A 48 -13.35 7.55 29.01
CA ASP A 48 -13.62 6.52 30.02
C ASP A 48 -14.57 5.44 29.48
N ASP A 49 -14.98 5.52 28.20
CA ASP A 49 -15.82 4.51 27.57
C ASP A 49 -15.02 3.20 27.39
N PRO A 50 -15.55 2.04 27.85
CA PRO A 50 -14.85 0.76 27.75
C PRO A 50 -14.48 0.37 26.31
N ARG A 51 -15.16 0.91 25.29
CA ARG A 51 -14.87 0.65 23.87
C ARG A 51 -13.58 1.31 23.39
N VAL A 52 -13.08 2.36 24.05
CA VAL A 52 -11.83 3.05 23.66
C VAL A 52 -10.64 2.08 23.64
N THR A 53 -10.58 1.13 24.58
CA THR A 53 -9.50 0.12 24.60
C THR A 53 -9.61 -0.86 23.43
N GLU A 54 -10.83 -1.24 23.05
CA GLU A 54 -11.08 -2.10 21.90
C GLU A 54 -10.71 -1.40 20.58
N ILE A 55 -11.12 -0.14 20.43
CA ILE A 55 -10.82 0.68 19.26
C ILE A 55 -9.32 0.83 19.07
N ARG A 56 -8.56 1.17 20.13
CA ARG A 56 -7.09 1.27 20.08
C ARG A 56 -6.43 -0.05 19.70
N GLY A 57 -6.98 -1.18 20.16
CA GLY A 57 -6.50 -2.50 19.76
C GLY A 57 -6.67 -2.76 18.27
N ARG A 58 -7.84 -2.41 17.71
CA ARG A 58 -8.12 -2.52 16.27
C ARG A 58 -7.29 -1.54 15.44
N GLU A 59 -7.13 -0.31 15.91
CA GLU A 59 -6.27 0.71 15.29
C GLU A 59 -4.85 0.17 15.10
N ALA A 60 -4.26 -0.41 16.16
CA ALA A 60 -2.91 -0.98 16.10
C ALA A 60 -2.80 -2.10 15.05
N VAL A 61 -3.80 -2.99 14.96
CA VAL A 61 -3.83 -4.08 13.97
C VAL A 61 -3.90 -3.53 12.54
N LEU A 62 -4.75 -2.54 12.28
CA LEU A 62 -4.88 -1.94 10.94
C LEU A 62 -3.62 -1.16 10.54
N VAL A 63 -3.02 -0.44 11.49
CA VAL A 63 -1.74 0.26 11.27
C VAL A 63 -0.64 -0.74 10.93
N ASP A 64 -0.55 -1.84 11.69
CA ASP A 64 0.42 -2.92 11.42
C ASP A 64 0.16 -3.56 10.05
N ARG A 65 -1.10 -3.81 9.67
CA ARG A 65 -1.40 -4.36 8.35
C ARG A 65 -1.01 -3.41 7.22
N ARG A 66 -1.25 -2.11 7.38
CA ARG A 66 -0.77 -1.11 6.40
C ARG A 66 0.75 -1.03 6.34
N ARG A 67 1.46 -1.35 7.44
CA ARG A 67 2.93 -1.51 7.43
C ARG A 67 3.32 -2.69 6.54
N GLU A 68 2.75 -3.86 6.80
CA GLU A 68 3.03 -5.11 6.07
C GLU A 68 2.73 -4.98 4.57
N ILE A 69 1.59 -4.39 4.20
CA ILE A 69 1.24 -4.18 2.79
C ILE A 69 2.33 -3.39 2.05
N ARG A 70 2.94 -2.38 2.69
CA ARG A 70 4.03 -1.61 2.06
C ARG A 70 5.28 -2.46 1.85
N GLU A 71 5.60 -3.33 2.80
CA GLU A 71 6.73 -4.25 2.72
C GLU A 71 6.50 -5.26 1.59
N GLU A 72 5.32 -5.90 1.57
CA GLU A 72 4.91 -6.83 0.51
C GLU A 72 4.93 -6.16 -0.87
N MET A 73 4.33 -4.96 -1.01
CA MET A 73 4.36 -4.22 -2.26
C MET A 73 5.78 -3.78 -2.67
N ALA A 74 6.68 -3.53 -1.72
CA ALA A 74 8.06 -3.15 -2.03
C ALA A 74 8.86 -4.32 -2.61
N ASP A 75 8.54 -5.56 -2.20
CA ASP A 75 9.19 -6.78 -2.66
C ASP A 75 8.71 -7.25 -4.04
N LEU A 76 7.49 -6.88 -4.45
CA LEU A 76 6.96 -7.17 -5.77
C LEU A 76 7.55 -6.23 -6.82
N GLU A 77 7.79 -6.70 -8.05
CA GLU A 77 8.25 -5.86 -9.17
C GLU A 77 7.06 -5.46 -10.03
N ALA A 78 6.84 -4.16 -10.25
CA ALA A 78 5.79 -3.71 -11.17
C ALA A 78 6.25 -3.89 -12.63
N ARG A 79 5.47 -4.61 -13.44
CA ARG A 79 5.79 -4.97 -14.84
C ARG A 79 4.93 -4.26 -15.88
N THR A 80 3.83 -3.65 -15.44
CA THR A 80 2.88 -2.88 -16.25
C THR A 80 2.79 -1.42 -15.78
N PRO A 81 2.25 -0.50 -16.60
CA PRO A 81 1.88 0.85 -16.14
C PRO A 81 0.86 0.86 -14.98
N GLU A 82 -0.04 -0.11 -14.94
CA GLU A 82 -1.07 -0.27 -13.92
C GLU A 82 -0.44 -0.63 -12.56
N GLY A 83 0.50 -1.58 -12.53
CA GLY A 83 1.25 -1.93 -11.32
C GLY A 83 2.09 -0.76 -10.79
N LEU A 84 2.73 0.00 -11.69
CA LEU A 84 3.45 1.22 -11.32
C LEU A 84 2.52 2.27 -10.71
N SER A 85 1.37 2.49 -11.34
CA SER A 85 0.35 3.43 -10.86
C SER A 85 -0.22 3.00 -9.51
N ALA A 86 -0.36 1.70 -9.26
CA ALA A 86 -0.81 1.16 -7.98
C ALA A 86 0.19 1.42 -6.86
N LYS A 87 1.48 1.13 -7.06
CA LYS A 87 2.54 1.50 -6.11
C LYS A 87 2.59 3.00 -5.85
N ALA A 88 2.53 3.82 -6.91
CA ALA A 88 2.53 5.26 -6.78
C ALA A 88 1.33 5.77 -5.97
N ALA A 89 0.14 5.20 -6.16
CA ALA A 89 -1.04 5.59 -5.39
C ALA A 89 -0.88 5.36 -3.88
N VAL A 90 -0.28 4.23 -3.48
CA VAL A 90 0.00 3.93 -2.07
C VAL A 90 1.03 4.91 -1.50
N VAL A 91 2.12 5.17 -2.22
CA VAL A 91 3.12 6.17 -1.85
C VAL A 91 2.49 7.56 -1.67
N PHE A 92 1.66 8.01 -2.60
CA PHE A 92 1.03 9.33 -2.51
C PHE A 92 -0.01 9.42 -1.39
N ALA A 93 -0.74 8.35 -1.10
CA ALA A 93 -1.66 8.31 0.03
C ALA A 93 -0.91 8.52 1.36
N ASP A 94 0.27 7.93 1.51
CA ASP A 94 1.11 8.14 2.69
C ASP A 94 1.63 9.58 2.81
N PHE A 95 2.09 10.17 1.71
CA PHE A 95 2.52 11.58 1.73
C PHE A 95 1.38 12.56 2.03
N ARG A 96 0.15 12.23 1.63
CA ARG A 96 -1.04 13.03 2.01
C ARG A 96 -1.43 12.84 3.47
N GLY A 97 -1.17 11.66 4.06
CA GLY A 97 -1.40 11.37 5.48
C GLY A 97 -0.28 11.80 6.44
N ALA A 98 0.94 12.08 5.95
CA ALA A 98 2.13 12.40 6.75
C ALA A 98 2.09 13.74 7.51
N ALA A 99 0.95 14.44 7.53
CA ALA A 99 0.69 15.49 8.52
C ALA A 99 0.45 14.94 9.94
N ASP A 100 0.23 13.62 10.10
CA ASP A 100 0.01 12.99 11.41
C ASP A 100 1.33 12.46 12.01
N HIS A 101 1.85 13.17 13.01
CA HIS A 101 3.21 13.03 13.56
C HIS A 101 3.41 11.82 14.51
N ARG A 102 2.57 10.78 14.45
CA ARG A 102 2.49 9.75 15.49
C ARG A 102 3.40 8.53 15.30
N PHE A 103 4.22 8.47 14.25
CA PHE A 103 5.00 7.27 13.94
C PHE A 103 6.48 7.37 14.36
N PRO A 104 6.96 6.48 15.25
CA PRO A 104 8.35 6.48 15.71
C PRO A 104 9.34 5.99 14.64
N VAL A 105 10.57 6.48 14.77
CA VAL A 105 11.67 6.36 13.82
C VAL A 105 12.39 5.01 13.97
N SER A 106 11.89 3.94 13.33
CA SER A 106 12.66 2.72 13.05
C SER A 106 12.06 2.03 11.83
N TYR A 107 12.91 1.55 10.90
CA TYR A 107 12.59 0.98 9.58
C TYR A 107 11.34 1.59 8.93
N ASN A 108 11.54 2.48 7.96
CA ASN A 108 10.42 3.14 7.28
C ASN A 108 10.02 2.36 6.01
N PRO A 109 9.00 1.49 6.04
CA PRO A 109 8.55 0.76 4.86
C PRO A 109 7.99 1.68 3.78
N GLN A 110 7.62 2.93 4.10
CA GLN A 110 7.32 3.94 3.07
C GLN A 110 8.56 4.24 2.23
N ALA A 111 9.73 4.37 2.85
CA ALA A 111 10.99 4.60 2.14
C ALA A 111 11.39 3.39 1.29
N ALA A 112 11.13 2.17 1.77
CA ALA A 112 11.34 0.94 1.01
C ALA A 112 10.45 0.88 -0.24
N LEU A 113 9.15 1.18 -0.10
CA LEU A 113 8.21 1.21 -1.22
C LEU A 113 8.55 2.32 -2.23
N VAL A 114 8.97 3.51 -1.76
CA VAL A 114 9.44 4.61 -2.62
C VAL A 114 10.67 4.20 -3.41
N ALA A 115 11.67 3.57 -2.76
CA ALA A 115 12.87 3.08 -3.43
C ALA A 115 12.56 1.98 -4.43
N SER A 116 11.62 1.07 -4.10
CA SER A 116 11.11 0.03 -4.99
C SER A 116 10.45 0.63 -6.24
N LEU A 117 9.53 1.59 -6.07
CA LEU A 117 8.93 2.32 -7.19
C LEU A 117 9.96 3.04 -8.06
N ALA A 118 10.95 3.70 -7.45
CA ALA A 118 12.01 4.37 -8.19
C ALA A 118 12.85 3.39 -9.02
N ARG A 119 13.15 2.20 -8.48
CA ARG A 119 13.83 1.13 -9.20
C ARG A 119 13.01 0.66 -10.40
N ASP A 120 11.73 0.40 -10.21
CA ASP A 120 10.84 -0.07 -11.29
C ASP A 120 10.70 0.96 -12.42
N ILE A 121 10.74 2.25 -12.11
CA ILE A 121 10.72 3.32 -13.11
C ILE A 121 12.08 3.43 -13.83
N LEU A 122 13.18 3.52 -13.09
CA LEU A 122 14.51 3.75 -13.65
C LEU A 122 15.05 2.55 -14.42
N GLY A 123 14.71 1.33 -13.99
CA GLY A 123 15.07 0.08 -14.67
C GLY A 123 14.43 -0.09 -16.06
N ARG A 124 13.42 0.74 -16.39
CA ARG A 124 12.77 0.77 -17.72
C ARG A 124 13.31 1.86 -18.65
N VAL A 125 14.19 2.74 -18.17
CA VAL A 125 14.73 3.87 -18.95
C VAL A 125 16.13 3.55 -19.53
N GLY A 126 16.72 2.39 -19.22
CA GLY A 126 17.95 1.88 -19.81
C GLY A 126 17.69 0.91 -20.96
#